data_AF-A0A178HYU4-F1
#
_entry.id   AF-A0A178HYU4-F1
#
_cell.length_a   1.000
_cell.length_b   1.000
_cell.length_c   1.000
_cell.angle_alpha   90.00
_cell.angle_beta   90.00
_cell.angle_gamma   90.00
#
_symmetry.space_group_name_H-M   'P 1'
#
loop_
_entity.id
_entity.type
_entity.pdbx_description
1 polymer ?
#
loop_
_entity_poly.entity_id
_entity_poly.type
_entity_poly.pdbx_seq_one_letter_code
_entity_poly.pdbx_strand_id
1 'polypeptide(L)'
;MNEKITLIATSQIVRAVGYETTGQTDANGNLKYQPISETIANGSTFEATAEEAAEYSRLGCAVLADSADAAFLADMRSIYGRVK
;
A
#
# COMPACT_ATOMS: atom_id res chain seq x y z
N MET A 1 -5.17 -6.13 -19.78
CA MET A 1 -4.11 -6.33 -18.78
C MET A 1 -4.14 -5.12 -17.88
N ASN A 2 -4.43 -5.26 -16.58
CA ASN A 2 -4.27 -4.15 -15.66
C ASN A 2 -2.77 -3.92 -15.50
N GLU A 3 -2.30 -2.78 -15.98
CA GLU A 3 -0.90 -2.38 -15.85
C GLU A 3 -0.58 -2.17 -14.37
N LYS A 4 0.44 -2.87 -13.90
CA LYS A 4 0.93 -2.76 -12.53
C LYS A 4 2.12 -1.82 -12.51
N ILE A 5 2.08 -0.85 -11.60
CA ILE A 5 3.13 0.12 -11.37
C ILE A 5 3.90 -0.29 -10.11
N THR A 6 5.23 -0.26 -10.19
CA THR A 6 6.11 -0.54 -9.05
C THR A 6 6.39 0.76 -8.30
N LEU A 7 6.08 0.77 -7.01
CA LEU A 7 6.21 1.91 -6.12
C LEU A 7 7.13 1.60 -4.94
N ILE A 8 7.60 2.65 -4.29
CA ILE A 8 8.33 2.58 -3.02
C ILE A 8 7.55 3.38 -1.99
N ALA A 9 7.18 2.73 -0.89
CA ALA A 9 6.46 3.37 0.20
C ALA A 9 7.39 4.34 0.94
N THR A 10 6.96 5.58 1.12
CA THR A 10 7.67 6.63 1.89
C THR A 10 7.11 6.77 3.31
N SER A 11 5.98 6.13 3.58
CA SER A 11 5.37 5.93 4.89
C SER A 11 4.78 4.52 5.00
N GLN A 12 4.32 4.12 6.18
CA GLN A 12 3.49 2.90 6.29
C GLN A 12 2.18 3.12 5.50
N ILE A 13 1.79 2.13 4.70
CA ILE A 13 0.51 2.12 3.98
C ILE A 13 -0.30 0.92 4.47
N VAL A 14 -1.56 1.17 4.81
CA VAL A 14 -2.56 0.11 5.07
C VAL A 14 -3.60 0.20 3.98
N ARG A 15 -3.71 -0.84 3.14
CA ARG A 15 -4.67 -0.89 2.04
C ARG A 15 -5.58 -2.11 2.14
N ALA A 16 -6.83 -1.96 1.75
CA ALA A 16 -7.74 -3.09 1.62
C ALA A 16 -7.41 -3.86 0.34
N VAL A 17 -7.10 -5.15 0.47
CA VAL A 17 -6.77 -6.05 -0.66
C VAL A 17 -7.91 -7.00 -1.01
N GLY A 18 -8.97 -7.03 -0.19
CA GLY A 18 -10.13 -7.86 -0.43
C GLY A 18 -11.12 -7.78 0.72
N TYR A 19 -12.10 -8.68 0.68
CA TYR A 19 -13.09 -8.86 1.74
C TYR A 19 -13.22 -10.35 2.04
N GLU A 20 -13.35 -10.69 3.31
CA GLU A 20 -13.65 -12.05 3.75
C GLU A 20 -14.98 -12.10 4.51
N THR A 21 -15.64 -13.26 4.47
CA THR A 21 -16.81 -13.50 5.30
C THR A 21 -16.37 -13.79 6.73
N THR A 22 -17.00 -13.11 7.68
CA THR A 22 -16.69 -13.29 9.11
C THR A 22 -17.32 -14.55 9.72
N GLY A 23 -18.09 -15.30 8.93
CA GLY A 23 -18.95 -16.39 9.41
C GLY A 23 -20.12 -15.92 10.28
N GLN A 24 -20.28 -14.60 10.48
CA GLN A 24 -21.36 -13.99 11.23
C GLN A 24 -22.41 -13.40 10.27
N THR A 25 -23.66 -13.40 10.69
CA THR A 25 -24.75 -12.70 10.00
C THR A 25 -25.10 -11.39 10.71
N ASP A 26 -25.57 -10.39 9.95
CA ASP A 26 -26.17 -9.19 10.51
C ASP A 26 -27.58 -9.46 11.07
N ALA A 27 -28.21 -8.43 11.64
CA ALA A 27 -29.56 -8.54 12.21
C ALA A 27 -30.64 -8.90 11.16
N ASN A 28 -30.33 -8.75 9.87
CA ASN A 28 -31.21 -9.08 8.75
C ASN A 28 -30.89 -10.46 8.14
N GLY A 29 -29.94 -11.20 8.70
CA GLY A 29 -29.53 -12.53 8.22
C GLY A 29 -28.53 -12.52 7.06
N ASN A 30 -27.97 -11.36 6.68
CA ASN A 30 -26.97 -11.28 5.63
C ASN A 30 -25.58 -11.58 6.18
N LEU A 31 -24.73 -12.25 5.39
CA LEU A 31 -23.33 -12.48 5.77
C LEU A 31 -22.59 -11.15 5.95
N LYS A 32 -21.92 -11.01 7.09
CA LYS A 32 -21.01 -9.89 7.34
C LYS A 32 -19.67 -10.12 6.66
N TYR A 33 -19.27 -9.13 5.87
CA TYR A 33 -17.95 -9.07 5.26
C TYR A 33 -17.06 -8.10 6.04
N GLN A 34 -15.79 -8.45 6.21
CA GLN A 34 -14.76 -7.56 6.75
C GLN A 34 -13.65 -7.35 5.71
N PRO A 35 -13.07 -6.15 5.60
CA PRO A 35 -11.97 -5.91 4.70
C PRO A 35 -10.71 -6.65 5.16
N ILE A 36 -10.07 -7.38 4.25
CA ILE A 36 -8.71 -7.87 4.44
C ILE A 36 -7.77 -6.72 4.13
N SER A 37 -6.90 -6.38 5.08
CA SER A 37 -5.92 -5.31 4.93
C SER A 37 -4.51 -5.87 4.78
N GLU A 38 -3.74 -5.30 3.86
CA GLU A 38 -2.31 -5.50 3.72
C GLU A 38 -1.59 -4.29 4.33
N THR A 39 -0.51 -4.55 5.06
CA THR A 39 0.38 -3.49 5.56
C THR A 39 1.67 -3.49 4.75
N ILE A 40 1.93 -2.38 4.06
CA ILE A 40 3.18 -2.14 3.35
C ILE A 40 4.06 -1.29 4.26
N ALA A 41 5.19 -1.85 4.66
CA ALA A 41 6.14 -1.16 5.51
C ALA A 41 6.83 -0.03 4.73
N ASN A 42 7.19 1.02 5.45
CA ASN A 42 7.97 2.13 4.89
C ASN A 42 9.30 1.61 4.29
N GLY A 43 9.69 2.15 3.14
CA GLY A 43 10.87 1.76 2.37
C GLY A 43 10.70 0.46 1.58
N SER A 44 9.56 -0.21 1.69
CA SER A 44 9.27 -1.43 0.92
C SER A 44 8.82 -1.08 -0.49
N THR A 45 9.24 -1.93 -1.43
CA THR A 45 8.74 -1.89 -2.81
C THR A 45 7.46 -2.71 -2.92
N PHE A 46 6.46 -2.20 -3.64
CA PHE A 46 5.17 -2.88 -3.84
C PHE A 46 4.56 -2.56 -5.21
N GLU A 47 3.60 -3.37 -5.64
CA GLU A 47 2.84 -3.15 -6.88
C GLU A 47 1.46 -2.54 -6.58
N ALA A 48 1.06 -1.61 -7.44
CA ALA A 48 -0.23 -0.93 -7.37
C ALA A 48 -0.82 -0.74 -8.78
N THR A 49 -2.14 -0.53 -8.88
CA THR A 49 -2.76 -0.08 -10.14
C THR A 49 -2.37 1.38 -10.43
N ALA A 50 -2.66 1.84 -11.65
CA ALA A 50 -2.45 3.24 -12.00
C ALA A 50 -3.24 4.22 -11.11
N GLU A 51 -4.49 3.87 -10.76
CA GLU A 51 -5.30 4.70 -9.85
C GLU A 51 -4.71 4.74 -8.44
N GLU A 52 -4.34 3.58 -7.88
CA GLU A 52 -3.72 3.47 -6.56
C GLU A 52 -2.37 4.23 -6.53
N ALA A 53 -1.56 4.10 -7.57
CA ALA A 53 -0.29 4.79 -7.68
C ALA A 53 -0.45 6.31 -7.72
N ALA A 54 -1.44 6.81 -8.48
CA ALA A 54 -1.78 8.23 -8.51
C ALA A 54 -2.25 8.71 -7.13
N GLU A 55 -3.08 7.92 -6.44
CA GLU A 55 -3.55 8.25 -5.10
C GLU A 55 -2.41 8.28 -4.08
N TYR A 56 -1.57 7.24 -4.02
CA TYR A 56 -0.44 7.19 -3.08
C TYR A 56 0.59 8.29 -3.34
N SER A 57 0.83 8.61 -4.61
CA SER A 57 1.69 9.74 -4.98
C SER A 57 1.07 11.08 -4.55
N ARG A 58 -0.24 11.27 -4.74
CA ARG A 58 -0.97 12.48 -4.32
C ARG A 58 -0.96 12.65 -2.80
N LEU A 59 -1.05 11.56 -2.05
CA LEU A 59 -0.98 11.54 -0.59
C LEU A 59 0.46 11.66 -0.07
N GLY A 60 1.46 11.56 -0.94
CA GLY A 60 2.88 11.63 -0.57
C GLY A 60 3.37 10.39 0.20
N CYS A 61 2.64 9.28 0.14
CA CYS A 61 2.98 8.03 0.84
C CYS A 61 3.70 6.99 -0.03
N ALA A 62 3.81 7.24 -1.34
CA ALA A 62 4.64 6.44 -2.24
C ALA A 62 5.20 7.27 -3.40
N VAL A 63 6.26 6.76 -4.03
CA VAL A 63 6.84 7.29 -5.27
C VAL A 63 7.08 6.17 -6.29
N LEU A 64 7.20 6.52 -7.58
CA LEU A 64 7.56 5.53 -8.61
C LEU A 64 8.99 5.02 -8.37
N ALA A 65 9.17 3.71 -8.49
CA ALA A 65 10.46 3.08 -8.28
C ALA A 65 11.49 3.45 -9.36
N ASP A 66 11.04 3.71 -10.58
CA ASP A 66 11.88 4.12 -11.72
C ASP A 66 12.25 5.61 -11.68
N SER A 67 11.41 6.46 -11.08
CA SER A 67 11.70 7.89 -10.88
C SER A 67 12.53 8.17 -9.63
N ALA A 68 12.69 7.19 -8.74
CA ALA A 68 13.45 7.34 -7.51
C ALA A 68 14.95 7.26 -7.80
N ASP A 69 15.66 8.39 -7.66
CA ASP A 69 17.11 8.40 -7.79
C ASP A 69 17.81 7.73 -6.58
N ALA A 70 19.06 7.31 -6.77
CA ALA A 70 19.81 6.59 -5.74
C ALA A 70 20.00 7.40 -4.44
N ALA A 71 19.99 8.74 -4.51
CA ALA A 71 20.13 9.60 -3.33
C ALA A 71 18.82 9.64 -2.54
N PHE A 72 17.68 9.76 -3.23
CA PHE A 72 16.35 9.64 -2.65
C PHE A 72 16.17 8.26 -1.97
N LEU A 73 16.60 7.18 -2.64
CA LEU A 73 16.55 5.83 -2.08
C LEU A 73 17.46 5.67 -0.85
N ALA A 74 18.65 6.24 -0.87
CA ALA A 74 19.58 6.23 0.26
C ALA A 74 19.02 7.05 1.45
N ASP A 75 18.40 8.18 1.17
CA ASP A 75 17.78 9.05 2.18
C ASP A 75 16.56 8.37 2.81
N MET A 76 15.67 7.76 2.02
CA MET A 76 14.55 6.98 2.55
C MET A 76 15.03 5.81 3.44
N ARG A 77 16.08 5.09 3.02
CA ARG A 77 16.69 4.03 3.84
C ARG A 77 17.32 4.58 5.13
N SER A 78 17.86 5.80 5.11
CA SER A 78 18.50 6.46 6.26
C SER A 78 17.49 7.02 7.27
N ILE A 79 16.48 7.73 6.78
CA ILE A 79 15.43 8.37 7.59
C ILE A 79 14.46 7.32 8.14
N TYR A 80 14.06 6.36 7.31
CA TYR A 80 12.95 5.46 7.62
C TYR A 80 13.34 3.99 7.80
N GLY A 81 14.51 3.56 7.33
CA GLY A 81 15.05 2.21 7.57
C GLY A 81 15.54 1.98 9.01
N ARG A 82 15.36 2.96 9.91
CA ARG A 82 15.68 2.87 11.34
C ARG A 82 14.52 2.45 12.24
N VAL A 83 13.32 2.22 11.68
CA VAL A 83 12.22 1.64 12.45
C VAL A 83 12.40 0.13 12.50
N LYS A 84 13.08 -0.34 13.55
CA LYS A 84 13.07 -1.74 14.01
C LYS A 84 11.99 -1.93 15.07
#